data_AF-B9TNG8-F1
#
_entry.id   AF-B9TNG8-F1
#
_cell.length_a   1.000
_cell.length_b   1.000
_cell.length_c   1.000
_cell.angle_alpha   90.00
_cell.angle_beta   90.00
_cell.angle_gamma   90.00
#
_symmetry.space_group_name_H-M   'P 1'
#
loop_
_entity.id
_entity.type
_entity.pdbx_description
1 polymer ?
#
loop_
_entity_poly.entity_id
_entity_poly.type
_entity_poly.pdbx_seq_one_letter_code
_entity_poly.pdbx_strand_id
1 'polypeptide(L)'
;MEKKRFARTAIACALMALAGAARADVSERVEALLRQMTLDEKVGQLNQLSGKDFSTGPGTDKVRDIERDIRDGKVGSMLNIRGAAETRRVQALAMQSRLHIPLL
;
A
#
# COMPACT_ATOMS: atom_id res chain seq x y z
N MET A 1 -15.18 43.00 16.33
CA MET A 1 -14.85 42.20 15.13
C MET A 1 -13.53 41.41 15.26
N GLU A 2 -12.57 41.88 16.07
CA GLU A 2 -11.22 41.29 16.18
C GLU A 2 -11.14 39.96 16.96
N LYS A 3 -11.91 39.78 18.04
CA LYS A 3 -11.93 38.52 18.81
C LYS A 3 -12.30 37.29 17.98
N LYS A 4 -13.19 37.46 16.99
CA LYS A 4 -13.60 36.40 16.05
C LYS A 4 -12.52 36.07 15.01
N ARG A 5 -11.64 37.03 14.67
CA ARG A 5 -10.49 36.81 13.79
C ARG A 5 -9.38 36.05 14.51
N PHE A 6 -9.06 36.42 15.75
CA PHE A 6 -8.08 35.70 16.57
C PHE A 6 -8.49 34.24 16.85
N ALA A 7 -9.76 34.00 17.18
CA ALA A 7 -10.27 32.64 17.39
C ALA A 7 -10.17 31.76 16.12
N ARG A 8 -10.46 32.33 14.94
CA ARG A 8 -10.34 31.62 13.66
C ARG A 8 -8.90 31.28 13.29
N THR A 9 -7.96 32.19 13.53
CA THR A 9 -6.53 31.95 13.27
C THR A 9 -5.96 30.90 14.24
N ALA A 10 -6.34 30.94 15.52
CA ALA A 10 -5.92 29.95 16.50
C ALA A 10 -6.44 28.54 16.17
N ILE A 11 -7.69 28.42 15.73
CA ILE A 11 -8.28 27.14 15.28
C ILE A 11 -7.57 26.62 14.03
N ALA A 12 -7.27 27.48 13.05
CA ALA A 12 -6.54 27.09 11.84
C ALA A 12 -5.11 26.61 12.15
N CYS A 13 -4.39 27.27 13.06
CA CYS A 13 -3.07 26.83 13.51
C CYS A 13 -3.14 25.49 14.27
N ALA A 14 -4.14 25.29 15.12
CA ALA A 14 -4.33 24.02 15.83
C ALA A 14 -4.63 22.85 14.88
N LEU A 15 -5.45 23.08 13.85
CA LEU A 15 -5.76 22.07 12.81
C LEU A 15 -4.52 21.72 11.97
N MET A 16 -3.70 22.70 11.60
CA MET A 16 -2.45 22.45 10.88
C MET A 16 -1.43 21.68 11.73
N ALA A 17 -1.32 21.99 13.02
CA ALA A 17 -0.46 21.25 13.95
C ALA A 17 -0.92 19.79 14.13
N LEU A 18 -2.23 19.55 14.25
CA LEU A 18 -2.79 18.20 14.34
C LEU A 18 -2.54 17.37 13.08
N ALA A 19 -2.72 17.97 11.90
CA ALA A 19 -2.42 17.30 10.63
C ALA A 19 -0.92 16.97 10.47
N GLY A 20 -0.05 17.87 10.94
CA GLY A 20 1.40 17.63 10.99
C GLY A 20 1.77 16.45 11.89
N ALA A 21 1.18 16.36 13.08
CA ALA A 21 1.40 15.26 14.02
C ALA A 21 0.92 13.90 13.47
N ALA A 22 -0.25 13.86 12.82
CA ALA A 22 -0.76 12.65 12.17
C ALA A 22 0.13 12.19 11.00
N ARG A 23 0.74 13.12 10.26
CA ARG A 23 1.69 12.80 9.18
C ARG A 23 3.03 12.27 9.73
N ALA A 24 3.49 12.79 10.86
CA ALA A 24 4.67 12.28 11.55
C ALA A 24 4.47 10.82 11.97
N ASP A 25 3.30 10.49 12.57
CA ASP A 25 2.95 9.12 12.95
C ASP A 25 2.99 8.14 11.75
N VAL A 26 2.41 8.52 10.61
CA VAL A 26 2.44 7.66 9.40
C VAL A 26 3.88 7.48 8.90
N SER A 27 4.66 8.55 8.84
CA SER A 27 6.05 8.51 8.35
C SER A 27 6.92 7.61 9.23
N GLU A 28 6.80 7.73 10.56
CA GLU A 28 7.54 6.89 11.51
C GLU A 28 7.18 5.41 11.38
N ARG A 29 5.88 5.10 11.19
CA ARG A 29 5.43 3.72 10.97
C ARG A 29 5.94 3.14 9.66
N VAL A 30 5.96 3.93 8.59
CA VAL A 30 6.52 3.51 7.30
C VAL A 30 8.02 3.28 7.42
N GLU A 31 8.76 4.18 8.06
CA GLU A 31 10.20 4.02 8.30
C GLU A 31 10.51 2.75 9.13
N ALA A 32 9.71 2.50 10.18
CA ALA A 32 9.85 1.28 10.98
C ALA A 32 9.59 0.01 10.17
N LEU A 33 8.64 0.03 9.23
CA LEU A 33 8.37 -1.09 8.33
C LEU A 33 9.51 -1.27 7.31
N LEU A 34 9.94 -0.19 6.65
CA LEU A 34 11.03 -0.21 5.67
C LEU A 34 12.36 -0.72 6.24
N ARG A 35 12.62 -0.48 7.53
CA ARG A 35 13.79 -1.03 8.23
C ARG A 35 13.73 -2.53 8.45
N GLN A 36 12.53 -3.11 8.52
CA GLN A 36 12.36 -4.56 8.66
C GLN A 36 12.49 -5.29 7.33
N MET A 37 12.37 -4.59 6.19
CA MET A 37 12.36 -5.18 4.86
C MET A 37 13.76 -5.53 4.34
N THR A 38 13.87 -6.64 3.62
CA THR A 38 15.03 -6.96 2.77
C THR A 38 15.03 -6.08 1.51
N LEU A 39 16.13 -6.09 0.76
CA LEU A 39 16.19 -5.39 -0.52
C LEU A 39 15.16 -5.96 -1.52
N ASP A 40 15.03 -7.29 -1.57
CA ASP A 40 14.11 -7.96 -2.48
C ASP A 40 12.64 -7.62 -2.19
N GLU A 41 12.27 -7.51 -0.91
CA GLU A 41 10.92 -7.07 -0.52
C GLU A 41 10.67 -5.62 -0.93
N LYS A 42 11.69 -4.74 -0.84
CA LYS A 42 11.58 -3.33 -1.28
C LYS A 42 11.41 -3.25 -2.79
N VAL A 43 12.16 -4.05 -3.55
CA VAL A 43 11.98 -4.17 -5.00
C VAL A 43 10.58 -4.72 -5.32
N GLY A 44 10.11 -5.69 -4.53
CA GLY A 44 8.76 -6.25 -4.63
C GLY A 44 7.67 -5.19 -4.53
N GLN A 45 7.79 -4.22 -3.62
CA GLN A 45 6.82 -3.13 -3.48
C GLN A 45 6.71 -2.23 -4.72
N LEU A 46 7.74 -2.21 -5.59
CA LEU A 46 7.73 -1.45 -6.84
C LEU A 46 7.18 -2.25 -8.04
N ASN A 47 6.88 -3.53 -7.83
CA ASN A 47 6.41 -4.42 -8.89
C ASN A 47 4.88 -4.49 -8.92
N GLN A 48 4.30 -4.15 -10.08
CA GLN A 48 2.87 -4.27 -10.37
C GLN A 48 2.63 -5.36 -11.41
N LEU A 49 1.67 -6.26 -11.15
CA LEU A 49 1.27 -7.30 -12.09
C LEU A 49 -0.19 -7.20 -12.50
N SER A 50 -0.55 -7.87 -13.59
CA SER A 50 -1.92 -7.97 -14.05
C SER A 50 -2.52 -9.33 -13.69
N GLY A 51 -3.77 -9.33 -13.23
CA GLY A 51 -4.60 -10.51 -13.15
C GLY A 51 -4.78 -11.18 -14.51
N LYS A 52 -4.87 -12.51 -14.50
CA LYS A 52 -4.98 -13.36 -15.69
C LYS A 52 -6.25 -13.09 -16.51
N ASP A 53 -7.39 -12.95 -15.85
CA ASP A 53 -8.71 -13.04 -16.51
C ASP A 53 -9.09 -11.76 -17.27
N PHE A 54 -8.45 -10.63 -16.97
CA PHE A 54 -8.75 -9.32 -17.57
C PHE A 54 -7.50 -8.60 -18.07
N SER A 55 -6.45 -9.34 -18.44
CA SER A 55 -5.25 -8.76 -19.01
C SER A 55 -5.54 -8.05 -20.33
N THR A 56 -5.05 -6.82 -20.48
CA THR A 56 -5.21 -6.00 -21.69
C THR A 56 -4.09 -6.22 -22.72
N GLY A 57 -3.15 -7.13 -22.42
CA GLY A 57 -2.06 -7.58 -23.28
C GLY A 57 -1.71 -9.04 -22.99
N PRO A 58 -0.62 -9.58 -23.57
CA PRO A 58 -0.17 -10.94 -23.29
C PRO A 58 -0.02 -11.16 -21.77
N GLY A 59 -0.72 -12.17 -21.24
CA GLY A 59 -0.67 -12.50 -19.81
C GLY A 59 0.74 -12.89 -19.36
N THR A 60 1.09 -12.57 -18.12
CA THR A 60 2.37 -12.95 -17.49
C THR A 60 2.33 -14.32 -16.83
N ASP A 61 1.14 -14.91 -16.71
CA ASP A 61 0.84 -16.20 -16.10
C ASP A 61 1.53 -17.38 -16.79
N LYS A 62 1.85 -17.26 -18.09
CA LYS A 62 2.59 -18.29 -18.83
C LYS A 62 4.09 -18.34 -18.54
N VAL A 63 4.64 -17.27 -17.96
CA VAL A 63 6.08 -17.12 -17.72
C VAL A 63 6.42 -16.91 -16.25
N ARG A 64 5.42 -16.76 -15.38
CA ARG A 64 5.61 -16.45 -13.96
C ARG A 64 4.51 -17.05 -13.09
N ASP A 65 4.92 -17.63 -11.96
CA ASP A 65 4.00 -18.03 -10.89
C ASP A 65 3.64 -16.82 -10.02
N ILE A 66 2.59 -16.10 -10.43
CA ILE A 66 2.12 -14.88 -9.77
C ILE A 66 1.76 -15.13 -8.31
N GLU A 67 1.09 -16.25 -8.00
CA GLU A 67 0.65 -16.52 -6.63
C GLU A 67 1.82 -16.77 -5.69
N ARG A 68 2.84 -17.52 -6.16
CA ARG A 68 4.07 -17.72 -5.42
C ARG A 68 4.79 -16.39 -5.19
N ASP A 69 4.90 -15.54 -6.20
CA ASP A 69 5.57 -14.26 -6.04
C ASP A 69 4.85 -13.32 -5.07
N ILE A 70 3.52 -13.39 -4.99
CA ILE A 70 2.76 -12.66 -3.97
C ILE A 70 3.08 -13.20 -2.57
N ARG A 71 3.05 -14.53 -2.37
CA ARG A 71 3.40 -15.15 -1.08
C ARG A 71 4.84 -14.82 -0.66
N ASP A 72 5.75 -14.72 -1.62
CA ASP A 72 7.16 -14.39 -1.39
C ASP A 72 7.40 -12.88 -1.15
N GLY A 73 6.38 -12.02 -1.20
CA GLY A 73 6.53 -10.57 -1.00
C GLY A 73 7.17 -9.81 -2.17
N LYS A 74 7.11 -10.37 -3.40
CA LYS A 74 7.73 -9.80 -4.62
C LYS A 74 6.78 -8.94 -5.45
N VAL A 75 5.60 -8.61 -4.93
CA VAL A 75 4.55 -7.85 -5.64
C VAL A 75 3.96 -6.83 -4.68
N GLY A 76 3.89 -5.57 -5.11
CA GLY A 76 3.31 -4.47 -4.33
C GLY A 76 1.87 -4.16 -4.74
N SER A 77 1.52 -4.39 -6.01
CA SER A 77 0.19 -4.09 -6.52
C SER A 77 -0.27 -5.03 -7.63
N MET A 78 -1.59 -5.14 -7.78
CA MET A 78 -2.25 -5.94 -8.80
C MET A 78 -3.25 -5.08 -9.59
N LEU A 79 -3.12 -5.09 -10.91
CA LEU A 79 -4.08 -4.51 -11.84
C LEU A 79 -4.98 -5.61 -12.41
N ASN A 80 -6.16 -5.25 -12.93
CA ASN A 80 -7.07 -6.17 -13.63
C ASN A 80 -7.58 -7.36 -12.78
N ILE A 81 -7.59 -7.23 -11.45
CA ILE A 81 -8.35 -8.10 -10.56
C ILE A 81 -9.78 -7.55 -10.46
N ARG A 82 -10.79 -8.38 -10.73
CA ARG A 82 -12.20 -7.95 -10.72
C ARG A 82 -13.04 -8.78 -9.74
N GLY A 83 -13.86 -8.09 -8.97
CA GLY A 83 -14.81 -8.68 -8.03
C GLY A 83 -14.21 -8.91 -6.65
N ALA A 84 -15.03 -8.68 -5.61
CA ALA A 84 -14.60 -8.75 -4.22
C ALA A 84 -14.05 -10.13 -3.82
N ALA A 85 -14.59 -11.21 -4.39
CA ALA A 85 -14.14 -12.57 -4.11
C ALA A 85 -12.69 -12.79 -4.55
N GLU A 86 -12.33 -12.40 -5.78
CA GLU A 86 -10.96 -12.58 -6.29
C GLU A 86 -10.00 -11.61 -5.61
N THR A 87 -10.39 -10.34 -5.39
CA THR A 87 -9.57 -9.39 -4.60
C THR A 87 -9.26 -9.96 -3.21
N ARG A 88 -10.24 -10.54 -2.52
CA ARG A 88 -10.04 -11.16 -1.20
C ARG A 88 -9.11 -12.38 -1.28
N ARG A 89 -9.25 -13.22 -2.30
CA ARG A 89 -8.38 -14.40 -2.51
C ARG A 89 -6.92 -13.97 -2.65
N VAL A 90 -6.66 -12.97 -3.48
CA VAL A 90 -5.31 -12.47 -3.76
C VAL A 90 -4.71 -11.75 -2.53
N GLN A 91 -5.51 -10.96 -1.80
CA GLN A 91 -5.07 -10.37 -0.53
C GLN A 91 -4.72 -11.44 0.51
N ALA A 92 -5.48 -12.54 0.58
CA ALA A 92 -5.17 -13.65 1.49
C ALA A 92 -3.83 -14.34 1.17
N LEU A 93 -3.35 -14.27 -0.09
CA LEU A 93 -2.00 -14.71 -0.46
C LEU A 93 -0.94 -13.73 0.04
N ALA A 94 -1.16 -12.42 -0.08
CA ALA A 94 -0.23 -11.40 0.40
C ALA A 94 -0.03 -11.47 1.93
N MET A 95 -1.09 -11.86 2.65
CA MET A 95 -1.03 -12.12 4.09
C MET A 95 -0.24 -13.38 4.47
N GLN A 96 0.24 -14.18 3.51
CA GLN A 96 1.16 -15.30 3.79
C GLN A 96 2.63 -14.87 3.71
N SER A 97 2.91 -13.66 3.24
CA SER A 97 4.26 -13.11 3.16
C SER A 97 4.81 -12.74 4.53
N ARG A 98 6.14 -12.72 4.68
CA ARG A 98 6.85 -12.51 5.96
C ARG A 98 6.36 -11.29 6.74
N LEU A 99 6.14 -10.17 6.05
CA LEU A 99 5.73 -8.89 6.65
C LEU A 99 4.25 -8.57 6.48
N HIS A 100 3.46 -9.44 5.83
CA HIS A 100 2.01 -9.29 5.67
C HIS A 100 1.61 -7.93 5.06
N ILE A 101 2.41 -7.40 4.13
CA ILE A 101 2.12 -6.13 3.47
C ILE A 101 0.98 -6.36 2.46
N PRO A 102 -0.15 -5.65 2.55
CA PRO A 102 -1.27 -5.83 1.63
C PRO A 102 -0.95 -5.26 0.24
N LEU A 103 -1.65 -5.78 -0.77
CA LEU A 103 -1.51 -5.31 -2.14
C LEU A 103 -2.41 -4.09 -2.39
N LEU A 104 -2.01 -3.23 -3.33
CA LEU A 104 -2.92 -2.26 -3.96
C LEU A 104 -3.67 -2.90 -5.14
#